data_AF-A0A3S1MZ45-F1
#
_entry.id   AF-A0A3S1MZ45-F1
#
_cell.length_a   1.000
_cell.length_b   1.000
_cell.length_c   1.000
_cell.angle_alpha   90.00
_cell.angle_beta   90.00
_cell.angle_gamma   90.00
#
_symmetry.space_group_name_H-M   'P 1'
#
loop_
_entity.id
_entity.type
_entity.pdbx_description
1 polymer ?
#
loop_
_entity_poly.entity_id
_entity_poly.type
_entity_poly.pdbx_seq_one_letter_code
_entity_poly.pdbx_strand_id
1 'polypeptide(L)'
;MTSKPVDLPADLAGAYMALLAAHEALQAEHDVAVADAAKWQAKAATAQAEAASAQAKLSDTDARIAELELRIEKLKRELYGQRSERTRRLIEQLELELEELVTSASEDELASAAAAAKTQKVRAFERKRPVRKPWPDDIERERVVIAAPSTCGRCGGSRLVNLGEDVTETLEEIPRRFKLIETVREKFTCRECEAITQPPAPFHATPRGFI
;
A
#
# COMPACT_ATOMS: atom_id res chain seq x y z
N MET A 1 28.53 86.35 73.50
CA MET A 1 28.57 85.74 74.85
C MET A 1 29.93 85.11 75.04
N THR A 2 30.73 85.79 75.87
CA THR A 2 31.90 85.33 76.63
C THR A 2 32.44 83.94 76.27
N SER A 3 33.54 83.91 75.52
CA SER A 3 34.47 82.78 75.46
C SER A 3 34.95 82.47 76.88
N LYS A 4 34.48 81.35 77.44
CA LYS A 4 35.02 80.79 78.68
C LYS A 4 36.51 80.51 78.47
N PRO A 5 37.38 80.88 79.41
CA PRO A 5 38.78 80.52 79.33
C PRO A 5 38.84 78.99 79.34
N VAL A 6 39.42 78.46 78.26
CA VAL A 6 39.81 77.06 78.20
C VAL A 6 40.85 76.88 79.29
N ASP A 7 40.50 76.13 80.34
CA ASP A 7 41.45 75.69 81.35
C ASP A 7 42.50 74.85 80.63
N LEU A 8 43.62 75.50 80.28
CA LEU A 8 44.76 74.86 79.65
C LEU A 8 45.41 73.93 80.69
N PRO A 9 45.70 72.68 80.30
CA PRO A 9 46.24 71.68 81.22
C PRO A 9 47.58 72.14 81.79
N ALA A 10 47.82 71.81 83.07
CA ALA A 10 48.97 72.26 83.85
C ALA A 10 50.36 71.87 83.27
N ASP A 11 50.43 71.06 82.21
CA ASP A 11 51.64 70.80 81.41
C ASP A 11 51.33 70.79 79.90
N LEU A 12 51.63 71.88 79.20
CA LEU A 12 51.45 72.04 77.75
C LEU A 12 52.24 71.00 76.93
N ALA A 13 53.39 70.56 77.44
CA ALA A 13 54.21 69.54 76.81
C ALA A 13 53.48 68.18 76.76
N GLY A 14 52.75 67.80 77.82
CA GLY A 14 51.96 66.57 77.86
C GLY A 14 50.80 66.57 76.86
N ALA A 15 50.12 67.72 76.72
CA ALA A 15 49.04 67.88 75.76
C ALA A 15 49.52 67.80 74.30
N TYR A 16 50.68 68.40 73.98
CA TYR A 16 51.29 68.29 72.66
C TYR A 16 51.69 66.86 72.32
N MET A 17 52.32 66.14 73.26
CA MET A 17 52.69 64.73 73.08
C MET A 17 51.45 63.83 72.89
N ALA A 18 50.36 64.09 73.61
CA ALA A 18 49.10 63.35 73.44
C ALA A 18 48.47 63.58 72.06
N LEU A 19 48.53 64.80 71.52
CA LEU A 19 48.05 65.11 70.16
C LEU A 19 48.91 64.47 69.08
N LEU A 20 50.24 64.44 69.25
CA LEU A 20 51.13 63.72 68.34
C LEU A 20 50.83 62.22 68.33
N ALA A 21 50.68 61.61 69.52
CA ALA A 21 50.32 60.20 69.62
C ALA A 21 48.96 59.88 68.99
N ALA A 22 47.97 60.78 69.13
CA ALA A 22 46.66 60.63 68.49
C ALA A 22 46.75 60.78 66.96
N HIS A 23 47.58 61.70 66.46
CA HIS A 23 47.82 61.85 65.03
C HIS A 23 48.53 60.65 64.42
N GLU A 24 49.55 60.11 65.11
CA GLU A 24 50.24 58.88 64.71
C GLU A 24 49.29 57.68 64.68
N ALA A 25 48.38 57.57 65.66
CA ALA A 25 47.35 56.53 65.67
C ALA A 25 46.39 56.65 64.47
N LEU A 26 45.92 57.86 64.16
CA LEU A 26 45.07 58.11 62.99
C LEU A 26 45.80 57.85 61.67
N GLN A 27 47.09 58.18 61.58
CA GLN A 27 47.92 57.84 60.42
C GLN A 27 48.05 56.33 60.24
N ALA A 28 48.28 55.59 61.34
CA ALA A 28 48.33 54.14 61.28
C ALA A 28 47.00 53.51 60.83
N GLU A 29 45.85 54.02 61.32
CA GLU A 29 44.52 53.57 60.88
C GLU A 29 44.28 53.87 59.38
N HIS A 30 44.66 55.06 58.91
CA HIS A 30 44.57 55.44 57.51
C HIS A 30 45.44 54.54 56.62
N ASP A 31 46.68 54.27 57.03
CA ASP A 31 47.61 53.42 56.27
C ASP A 31 47.08 51.98 56.15
N VAL A 32 46.47 51.45 57.21
CA VAL A 32 45.78 50.14 57.16
C VAL A 32 44.59 50.19 56.19
N ALA A 33 43.76 51.23 56.24
CA ALA A 33 42.63 51.38 55.32
C ALA A 33 43.06 51.50 53.85
N VAL A 34 44.14 52.25 53.56
CA VAL A 34 44.73 52.36 52.22
C VAL A 34 45.30 51.02 51.75
N ALA A 35 46.00 50.29 52.63
CA ALA A 35 46.52 48.97 52.30
C ALA A 35 45.41 47.98 51.99
N ASP A 36 44.29 48.02 52.73
CA ASP A 36 43.15 47.15 52.47
C ASP A 36 42.40 47.56 51.19
N ALA A 37 42.23 48.85 50.92
CA ALA A 37 41.69 49.33 49.65
C ALA A 37 42.55 48.87 48.46
N ALA A 38 43.88 48.94 48.58
CA ALA A 38 44.79 48.45 47.55
C ALA A 38 44.66 46.92 47.33
N LYS A 39 44.52 46.13 48.40
CA LYS A 39 44.26 44.68 48.30
C LYS A 39 42.93 44.40 47.60
N TRP A 40 41.87 45.13 47.91
CA TRP A 40 40.56 44.95 47.27
C TRP A 40 40.59 45.37 45.80
N GLN A 41 41.28 46.46 45.45
CA GLN A 41 41.50 46.87 44.06
C GLN A 41 42.29 45.82 43.27
N ALA A 42 43.35 45.25 43.87
CA ALA A 42 44.10 44.16 43.24
C ALA A 42 43.23 42.93 42.98
N LYS A 43 42.40 42.51 43.96
CA LYS A 43 41.44 41.40 43.79
C LYS A 43 40.37 41.71 42.73
N ALA A 44 39.89 42.94 42.66
CA ALA A 44 38.93 43.35 41.64
C ALA A 44 39.56 43.31 40.24
N ALA A 45 40.80 43.77 40.10
CA ALA A 45 41.53 43.71 38.84
C ALA A 45 41.78 42.26 38.38
N THR A 46 42.16 41.36 39.29
CA THR A 46 42.33 39.94 38.95
C THR A 46 41.00 39.30 38.54
N ALA A 47 39.92 39.56 39.27
CA ALA A 47 38.59 39.04 38.94
C ALA A 47 38.09 39.57 37.58
N GLN A 48 38.36 40.83 37.25
CA GLN A 48 38.04 41.41 35.95
C GLN A 48 38.85 40.77 34.82
N ALA A 49 40.15 40.51 35.04
CA ALA A 49 40.99 39.83 34.06
C ALA A 49 40.53 38.37 33.82
N GLU A 50 40.15 37.66 34.88
CA GLU A 50 39.58 36.31 34.80
C GLU A 50 38.25 36.32 34.04
N ALA A 51 37.35 37.26 34.35
CA ALA A 51 36.07 37.40 33.66
C ALA A 51 36.24 37.72 32.17
N ALA A 52 37.17 38.61 31.82
CA ALA A 52 37.50 38.90 30.43
C ALA A 52 38.06 37.66 29.69
N SER A 53 38.93 36.89 30.35
CA SER A 53 39.45 35.64 29.78
C SER A 53 38.37 34.57 29.59
N ALA A 54 37.39 34.50 30.51
CA ALA A 54 36.27 33.59 30.41
C ALA A 54 35.32 34.00 29.28
N GLN A 55 35.04 35.30 29.13
CA GLN A 55 34.23 35.84 28.03
C GLN A 55 34.87 35.56 26.66
N ALA A 56 36.19 35.73 26.53
CA ALA A 56 36.90 35.39 25.29
C ALA A 56 36.75 33.90 24.93
N LYS A 57 36.89 33.00 25.91
CA LYS A 57 36.68 31.56 25.70
C LYS A 57 35.24 31.24 25.28
N LEU A 58 34.25 31.90 25.89
CA LEU A 58 32.85 31.71 25.53
C LEU A 58 32.58 32.13 24.08
N SER A 59 33.08 33.30 23.67
CA SER A 59 32.95 33.73 22.27
C SER A 59 33.64 32.79 21.29
N ASP A 60 34.81 32.24 21.64
CA ASP A 60 35.51 31.27 20.80
C ASP A 60 34.70 29.96 20.68
N THR A 61 34.11 29.48 21.78
CA THR A 61 33.27 28.30 21.76
C THR A 61 31.98 28.51 20.96
N ASP A 62 31.35 29.67 21.07
CA ASP A 62 30.14 30.01 20.32
C ASP A 62 30.42 30.08 18.81
N ALA A 63 31.55 30.68 18.42
CA ALA A 63 32.00 30.70 17.03
C ALA A 63 32.24 29.28 16.49
N ARG A 64 32.82 28.39 17.32
CA ARG A 64 33.04 26.99 16.94
C ARG A 64 31.73 26.20 16.81
N ILE A 65 30.76 26.43 17.69
CA ILE A 65 29.42 25.84 17.61
C ILE A 65 28.77 26.26 16.29
N ALA A 66 28.75 27.56 15.98
CA ALA A 66 28.17 28.06 14.74
C ALA A 66 28.83 27.47 13.48
N GLU A 67 30.16 27.32 13.48
CA GLU A 67 30.89 26.68 12.38
C GLU A 67 30.48 25.20 12.20
N LEU A 68 30.40 24.45 13.30
CA LEU A 68 30.03 23.03 13.29
C LEU A 68 28.57 22.83 12.86
N GLU A 69 27.64 23.65 13.35
CA GLU A 69 26.24 23.62 12.94
C GLU A 69 26.09 23.88 11.44
N LEU A 70 26.76 24.91 10.92
CA LEU A 70 26.75 25.20 9.49
C LEU A 70 27.33 24.05 8.65
N ARG A 71 28.38 23.38 9.14
CA ARG A 71 28.96 22.21 8.47
C ARG A 71 28.00 21.03 8.47
N ILE A 72 27.31 20.77 9.58
CA ILE A 72 26.29 19.73 9.68
C ILE A 72 25.16 19.99 8.69
N GLU A 73 24.66 21.22 8.61
CA GLU A 73 23.58 21.58 7.67
C GLU A 73 24.01 21.41 6.21
N LYS A 74 25.25 21.78 5.86
CA LYS A 74 25.82 21.51 4.52
C LYS A 74 25.86 20.02 4.21
N LEU A 75 26.39 19.20 5.13
CA LEU A 75 26.45 17.75 4.96
C LEU A 75 25.05 17.12 4.84
N LYS A 76 24.08 17.56 5.64
CA LYS A 76 22.69 17.12 5.51
C LYS A 76 22.13 17.46 4.13
N ARG A 77 22.37 18.68 3.62
CA ARG A 77 21.92 19.07 2.28
C ARG A 77 22.61 18.27 1.17
N GLU A 78 23.89 17.93 1.31
CA GLU A 78 24.58 17.06 0.34
C GLU A 78 24.03 15.62 0.36
N LEU A 79 23.88 15.03 1.54
CA LEU A 79 23.42 13.64 1.70
C LEU A 79 21.94 13.46 1.35
N TYR A 80 21.10 14.37 1.82
CA TYR A 80 19.65 14.25 1.71
C TYR A 80 19.02 15.17 0.67
N GLY A 81 19.66 16.29 0.28
CA GLY A 81 19.08 17.25 -0.65
C GLY A 81 18.80 16.64 -2.03
N GLN A 82 19.77 15.92 -2.60
CA GLN A 82 19.54 15.22 -3.88
C GLN A 82 18.49 14.11 -3.77
N ARG A 83 18.42 13.41 -2.63
CA ARG A 83 17.41 12.38 -2.39
C ARG A 83 16.02 13.00 -2.24
N SER A 84 15.87 14.08 -1.48
CA SER A 84 14.60 14.76 -1.28
C SER A 84 14.08 15.39 -2.58
N GLU A 85 14.94 15.98 -3.40
CA GLU A 85 14.55 16.51 -4.71
C GLU A 85 14.13 15.40 -5.67
N ARG A 86 14.87 14.28 -5.71
CA ARG A 86 14.51 13.13 -6.55
C ARG A 86 13.19 12.49 -6.11
N THR A 87 13.00 12.27 -4.81
CA THR A 87 11.76 11.71 -4.26
C THR A 87 10.59 12.64 -4.53
N ARG A 88 10.76 13.96 -4.36
CA ARG A 88 9.72 14.94 -4.69
C ARG A 88 9.32 14.89 -6.16
N ARG A 89 10.29 14.89 -7.08
CA ARG A 89 10.01 14.77 -8.53
C ARG A 89 9.30 13.46 -8.88
N LEU A 90 9.68 12.36 -8.24
CA LEU A 90 9.01 11.06 -8.45
C LEU A 90 7.56 11.09 -7.95
N ILE A 91 7.31 11.73 -6.80
CA ILE A 91 5.95 11.92 -6.29
C ILE A 91 5.13 12.77 -7.25
N GLU A 92 5.66 13.91 -7.71
CA GLU A 92 4.98 14.79 -8.68
C GLU A 92 4.63 14.03 -9.98
N GLN A 93 5.51 13.13 -10.46
CA GLN A 93 5.22 12.28 -11.62
C GLN A 93 4.12 11.25 -11.34
N LEU A 94 4.18 10.57 -10.18
CA LEU A 94 3.16 9.57 -9.81
C LEU A 94 1.79 10.21 -9.56
N GLU A 95 1.75 11.44 -9.04
CA GLU A 95 0.52 12.21 -8.89
C GLU A 95 -0.12 12.50 -10.25
N LEU A 96 0.66 12.92 -11.24
CA LEU A 96 0.17 13.13 -12.61
C LEU A 96 -0.37 11.84 -13.24
N GLU A 97 0.36 10.73 -13.13
CA GLU A 97 -0.09 9.42 -13.64
C GLU A 97 -1.39 8.97 -12.95
N LEU A 98 -1.53 9.25 -11.65
CA LEU A 98 -2.76 8.95 -10.92
C LEU A 98 -3.94 9.82 -11.40
N GLU A 99 -3.71 11.11 -11.63
CA GLU A 99 -4.73 12.01 -12.18
C GLU A 99 -5.23 11.52 -13.55
N GLU A 100 -4.35 11.11 -14.46
CA GLU A 100 -4.71 10.54 -15.77
C GLU A 100 -5.54 9.25 -15.65
N LEU A 101 -5.21 8.38 -14.70
CA LEU A 101 -5.98 7.16 -14.45
C LEU A 101 -7.36 7.46 -13.86
N VAL A 102 -7.46 8.45 -12.98
CA VAL A 102 -8.75 8.87 -12.40
C VAL A 102 -9.64 9.50 -13.46
N THR A 103 -9.09 10.36 -14.34
CA THR A 103 -9.88 10.96 -15.42
C THR A 103 -10.37 9.92 -16.40
N SER A 104 -9.51 9.01 -16.88
CA SER A 104 -9.93 7.92 -17.78
C SER A 104 -11.00 7.02 -17.16
N ALA A 105 -10.86 6.63 -15.89
CA ALA A 105 -11.90 5.88 -15.18
C ALA A 105 -13.23 6.66 -15.13
N SER A 106 -13.19 7.97 -14.89
CA SER A 106 -14.40 8.80 -14.89
C SER A 106 -15.05 8.92 -16.27
N GLU A 107 -14.25 8.99 -17.34
CA GLU A 107 -14.74 8.99 -18.72
C GLU A 107 -15.40 7.65 -19.09
N ASP A 108 -14.82 6.53 -18.67
CA ASP A 108 -15.39 5.19 -18.85
C ASP A 108 -16.73 5.04 -18.12
N GLU A 109 -16.84 5.56 -16.90
CA GLU A 109 -18.10 5.59 -16.14
C GLU A 109 -19.17 6.42 -16.86
N LEU A 110 -18.82 7.60 -17.36
CA LEU A 110 -19.73 8.45 -18.13
C LEU A 110 -20.16 7.79 -19.44
N ALA A 111 -19.23 7.14 -20.16
CA ALA A 111 -19.53 6.41 -21.39
C ALA A 111 -20.47 5.21 -21.12
N SER A 112 -20.23 4.47 -20.03
CA SER A 112 -21.09 3.39 -19.56
C SER A 112 -22.50 3.89 -19.21
N ALA A 113 -22.61 5.00 -18.47
CA ALA A 113 -23.89 5.61 -18.11
C ALA A 113 -24.67 6.10 -19.35
N ALA A 114 -23.98 6.72 -20.32
CA ALA A 114 -24.59 7.17 -21.57
C ALA A 114 -25.07 5.99 -22.43
N ALA A 115 -24.32 4.88 -22.47
CA ALA A 115 -24.73 3.65 -23.13
C ALA A 115 -25.98 3.07 -22.47
N ALA A 116 -26.01 2.99 -21.13
CA ALA A 116 -27.15 2.51 -20.36
C ALA A 116 -28.42 3.37 -20.60
N ALA A 117 -28.28 4.70 -20.69
CA ALA A 117 -29.41 5.60 -20.97
C ALA A 117 -30.02 5.44 -22.38
N LYS A 118 -29.21 5.05 -23.37
CA LYS A 118 -29.67 4.78 -24.75
C LYS A 118 -30.29 3.40 -24.92
N THR A 119 -30.13 2.51 -23.94
CA THR A 119 -30.76 1.19 -23.96
C THR A 119 -32.16 1.24 -23.38
N GLN A 120 -33.16 0.83 -24.17
CA GLN A 120 -34.50 0.60 -23.65
C GLN A 120 -34.48 -0.64 -22.74
N LYS A 121 -34.96 -0.54 -21.49
CA LYS A 121 -35.07 -1.69 -20.59
C LYS A 121 -36.11 -2.67 -21.15
N VAL A 122 -35.65 -3.62 -21.95
CA VAL A 122 -36.44 -4.78 -22.37
C VAL A 122 -36.46 -5.77 -21.20
N ARG A 123 -37.64 -6.23 -20.80
CA ARG A 123 -37.80 -7.29 -19.80
C ARG A 123 -37.00 -8.51 -20.25
N ALA A 124 -36.23 -9.12 -19.35
CA ALA A 124 -35.45 -10.31 -19.67
C ALA A 124 -36.37 -11.40 -20.26
N PHE A 125 -36.17 -11.71 -21.54
CA PHE A 125 -36.88 -12.79 -22.23
C PHE A 125 -36.17 -14.10 -21.93
N GLU A 126 -36.80 -14.99 -21.16
CA GLU A 126 -36.34 -16.37 -21.07
C GLU A 126 -36.55 -17.06 -22.41
N ARG A 127 -35.45 -17.27 -23.14
CA ARG A 127 -35.46 -18.04 -24.38
C ARG A 127 -35.79 -19.49 -24.05
N LYS A 128 -37.03 -19.91 -24.34
CA LYS A 128 -37.36 -21.35 -24.37
C LYS A 128 -36.48 -22.02 -25.41
N ARG A 129 -35.73 -23.04 -24.97
CA ARG A 129 -34.89 -23.85 -25.86
C ARG A 129 -35.82 -24.54 -26.87
N PRO A 130 -35.61 -24.38 -28.19
CA PRO A 130 -36.45 -25.03 -29.18
C PRO A 130 -36.32 -26.55 -29.02
N VAL A 131 -37.41 -27.20 -28.64
CA VAL A 131 -37.52 -28.66 -28.62
C VAL A 131 -38.02 -29.11 -29.98
N ARG A 132 -37.38 -30.13 -30.55
CA ARG A 132 -37.79 -30.72 -31.83
C ARG A 132 -39.14 -31.40 -31.66
N LYS A 133 -40.08 -31.12 -32.57
CA LYS A 133 -41.35 -31.86 -32.62
C LYS A 133 -41.08 -33.26 -33.22
N PRO A 134 -41.68 -34.33 -32.67
CA PRO A 134 -41.62 -35.66 -33.27
C PRO A 134 -42.31 -35.67 -34.64
N TRP A 135 -41.98 -36.68 -35.46
CA TRP A 135 -42.62 -36.84 -36.77
C TRP A 135 -44.11 -37.17 -36.63
N PRO A 136 -44.95 -36.72 -37.58
CA PRO A 136 -46.36 -37.12 -37.63
C PRO A 136 -46.56 -38.64 -37.68
N ASP A 137 -47.63 -39.13 -37.04
CA ASP A 137 -47.94 -40.56 -36.95
C ASP A 137 -48.50 -41.15 -38.26
N ASP A 138 -48.92 -40.31 -39.19
CA ASP A 138 -49.55 -40.65 -40.47
C ASP A 138 -48.53 -40.90 -41.61
N ILE A 139 -47.23 -40.74 -41.35
CA ILE A 139 -46.17 -41.03 -42.34
C ILE A 139 -45.91 -42.53 -42.41
N GLU A 140 -45.72 -43.07 -43.62
CA GLU A 140 -45.35 -44.48 -43.84
C GLU A 140 -44.03 -44.81 -43.10
N ARG A 141 -44.05 -45.81 -42.21
CA ARG A 141 -42.87 -46.22 -41.42
C ARG A 141 -42.36 -47.59 -41.85
N GLU A 142 -41.06 -47.66 -42.13
CA GLU A 142 -40.35 -48.90 -42.47
C GLU A 142 -39.34 -49.22 -41.35
N ARG A 143 -39.54 -50.35 -40.66
CA ARG A 143 -38.68 -50.77 -39.54
C ARG A 143 -37.57 -51.69 -40.03
N VAL A 144 -36.32 -51.20 -40.01
CA VAL A 144 -35.13 -51.95 -40.43
C VAL A 144 -34.35 -52.36 -39.19
N VAL A 145 -34.35 -53.67 -38.88
CA VAL A 145 -33.60 -54.21 -37.74
C VAL A 145 -32.20 -54.59 -38.17
N ILE A 146 -31.19 -53.95 -37.58
CA ILE A 146 -29.79 -54.36 -37.77
C ILE A 146 -29.52 -55.52 -36.82
N ALA A 147 -29.40 -56.73 -37.39
CA ALA A 147 -29.15 -57.94 -36.63
C ALA A 147 -27.86 -57.81 -35.79
N ALA A 148 -27.96 -58.19 -34.51
CA ALA A 148 -26.81 -58.26 -33.64
C ALA A 148 -25.92 -59.47 -33.97
N PRO A 149 -24.61 -59.40 -33.67
CA PRO A 149 -23.75 -60.56 -33.80
C PRO A 149 -24.23 -61.68 -32.86
N SER A 150 -24.20 -62.92 -33.34
CA SER A 150 -24.59 -64.12 -32.56
C SER A 150 -23.58 -64.50 -31.47
N THR A 151 -22.43 -63.81 -31.42
CA THR A 151 -21.34 -64.05 -30.47
C THR A 151 -20.87 -62.74 -29.87
N CYS A 152 -20.43 -62.79 -28.62
CA CYS A 152 -19.91 -61.62 -27.92
C CYS A 152 -18.58 -61.18 -28.53
N GLY A 153 -18.48 -59.94 -29.00
CA GLY A 153 -17.25 -59.38 -29.56
C GLY A 153 -16.07 -59.25 -28.56
N ARG A 154 -16.30 -59.47 -27.26
CA ARG A 154 -15.26 -59.37 -26.21
C ARG A 154 -14.74 -60.73 -25.74
N CYS A 155 -15.61 -61.69 -25.46
CA CYS A 155 -15.22 -63.00 -24.93
C CYS A 155 -15.54 -64.18 -25.86
N GLY A 156 -16.23 -63.96 -26.99
CA GLY A 156 -16.66 -65.01 -27.92
C GLY A 156 -17.86 -65.84 -27.46
N GLY A 157 -18.39 -65.60 -26.25
CA GLY A 157 -19.54 -66.34 -25.70
C GLY A 157 -20.81 -66.17 -26.54
N SER A 158 -21.61 -67.22 -26.64
CA SER A 158 -22.88 -67.24 -27.40
C SER A 158 -24.12 -66.91 -26.55
N ARG A 159 -23.96 -66.75 -25.23
CA ARG A 159 -25.06 -66.44 -24.29
C ARG A 159 -25.36 -64.94 -24.25
N LEU A 160 -25.92 -64.45 -25.34
CA LEU A 160 -26.39 -63.07 -25.48
C LEU A 160 -27.88 -62.98 -25.12
N VAL A 161 -28.25 -61.98 -24.31
CA VAL A 161 -29.65 -61.68 -23.97
C VAL A 161 -29.97 -60.27 -24.42
N ASN A 162 -31.13 -60.09 -25.07
CA ASN A 162 -31.59 -58.77 -25.50
C ASN A 162 -31.84 -57.89 -24.26
N LEU A 163 -31.22 -56.72 -24.24
CA LEU A 163 -31.28 -55.74 -23.16
C LEU A 163 -32.23 -54.57 -23.50
N GLY A 164 -32.50 -54.35 -24.78
CA GLY A 164 -33.33 -53.26 -25.28
C GLY A 164 -32.93 -52.83 -26.68
N GLU A 165 -33.61 -51.84 -27.23
CA GLU A 165 -33.39 -51.36 -28.59
C GLU A 165 -33.12 -49.86 -28.59
N ASP A 166 -32.17 -49.40 -29.41
CA ASP A 166 -32.11 -48.00 -29.81
C ASP A 166 -32.71 -47.84 -31.19
N VAL A 167 -33.72 -46.98 -31.30
CA VAL A 167 -34.38 -46.66 -32.57
C VAL A 167 -33.89 -45.30 -33.04
N THR A 168 -33.39 -45.24 -34.28
CA THR A 168 -33.07 -43.99 -34.96
C THR A 168 -34.01 -43.80 -36.13
N GLU A 169 -34.77 -42.71 -36.10
CA GLU A 169 -35.72 -42.31 -37.14
C GLU A 169 -35.03 -41.45 -38.19
N THR A 170 -35.12 -41.81 -39.47
CA THR A 170 -34.57 -41.05 -40.60
C THR A 170 -35.63 -40.89 -41.68
N LEU A 171 -35.81 -39.68 -42.21
CA LEU A 171 -36.77 -39.44 -43.28
C LEU A 171 -36.10 -39.71 -44.64
N GLU A 172 -36.60 -40.69 -45.39
CA GLU A 172 -36.17 -40.94 -46.77
C GLU A 172 -37.19 -40.34 -47.75
N GLU A 173 -36.69 -39.53 -48.68
CA GLU A 173 -37.49 -38.98 -49.78
C GLU A 173 -37.52 -39.97 -50.94
N ILE A 174 -38.74 -40.38 -51.33
CA ILE A 174 -38.99 -41.08 -52.59
C ILE A 174 -39.78 -40.10 -53.47
N PRO A 175 -39.63 -40.07 -54.81
CA PRO A 175 -40.36 -39.10 -55.63
C PRO A 175 -41.87 -39.05 -55.28
N ARG A 176 -42.31 -37.88 -54.80
CA ARG A 176 -43.69 -37.56 -54.35
C ARG A 176 -44.18 -38.21 -53.04
N ARG A 177 -43.33 -38.88 -52.26
CA ARG A 177 -43.70 -39.47 -50.96
C ARG A 177 -42.52 -39.47 -49.99
N PHE A 178 -42.80 -39.29 -48.71
CA PHE A 178 -41.79 -39.45 -47.65
C PHE A 178 -42.08 -40.72 -46.89
N LYS A 179 -41.04 -41.47 -46.56
CA LYS A 179 -41.12 -42.58 -45.63
C LYS A 179 -40.15 -42.38 -44.48
N LEU A 180 -40.55 -42.80 -43.30
CA LEU A 180 -39.71 -42.81 -42.12
C LEU A 180 -39.03 -44.18 -42.02
N ILE A 181 -37.71 -44.24 -42.06
CA ILE A 181 -36.95 -45.45 -41.74
C ILE A 181 -36.65 -45.43 -40.25
N GLU A 182 -37.23 -46.38 -39.52
CA GLU A 182 -36.88 -46.67 -38.14
C GLU A 182 -35.77 -47.73 -38.14
N THR A 183 -34.51 -47.27 -38.03
CA THR A 183 -33.38 -48.19 -37.92
C THR A 183 -33.24 -48.62 -36.47
N VAL A 184 -33.46 -49.91 -36.22
CA VAL A 184 -33.44 -50.50 -34.88
C VAL A 184 -32.12 -51.19 -34.64
N ARG A 185 -31.43 -50.74 -33.58
CA ARG A 185 -30.16 -51.30 -33.12
C ARG A 185 -30.37 -51.94 -31.77
N GLU A 186 -30.61 -53.24 -31.80
CA GLU A 186 -30.76 -54.05 -30.61
C GLU A 186 -29.46 -54.08 -29.79
N LYS A 187 -29.60 -53.88 -28.49
CA LYS A 187 -28.55 -53.98 -27.50
C LYS A 187 -28.63 -55.35 -26.85
N PHE A 188 -27.50 -56.04 -26.82
CA PHE A 188 -27.38 -57.33 -26.16
C PHE A 188 -26.40 -57.23 -25.00
N THR A 189 -26.68 -57.95 -23.92
CA THR A 189 -25.73 -58.17 -22.84
C THR A 189 -25.26 -59.62 -22.86
N CYS A 190 -23.95 -59.82 -22.78
CA CYS A 190 -23.38 -61.15 -22.62
C CYS A 190 -23.49 -61.58 -21.15
N ARG A 191 -24.05 -62.76 -20.88
CA ARG A 191 -24.18 -63.24 -19.49
C ARG A 191 -22.89 -63.79 -18.88
N GLU A 192 -21.83 -63.95 -19.67
CA GLU A 192 -20.55 -64.48 -19.19
C GLU A 192 -19.59 -63.38 -18.76
N CYS A 193 -19.55 -62.26 -19.49
CA CYS A 193 -18.65 -61.15 -19.20
C CYS A 193 -19.36 -59.83 -18.94
N GLU A 194 -20.70 -59.84 -18.92
CA GLU A 194 -21.60 -58.70 -18.70
C GLU A 194 -21.43 -57.53 -19.68
N ALA A 195 -20.62 -57.72 -20.73
CA ALA A 195 -20.39 -56.71 -21.76
C ALA A 195 -21.66 -56.46 -22.57
N ILE A 196 -21.93 -55.18 -22.83
CA ILE A 196 -23.03 -54.74 -23.69
C ILE A 196 -22.48 -54.56 -25.11
N THR A 197 -23.10 -55.24 -26.07
CA THR A 197 -22.79 -55.15 -27.49
C THR A 197 -23.98 -54.60 -28.25
N GLN A 198 -23.71 -53.66 -29.15
CA GLN A 198 -24.70 -53.07 -30.03
C GLN A 198 -24.10 -52.93 -31.42
N PRO A 199 -24.85 -53.21 -32.50
CA PRO A 199 -24.40 -52.92 -33.87
C PRO A 199 -24.00 -51.43 -33.99
N PRO A 200 -23.04 -51.06 -34.84
CA PRO A 200 -22.64 -49.65 -35.00
C PRO A 200 -23.82 -48.78 -35.47
N ALA A 201 -23.77 -47.48 -35.14
CA ALA A 201 -24.79 -46.54 -35.62
C ALA A 201 -24.70 -46.38 -37.15
N PRO A 202 -25.84 -46.23 -37.84
CA PRO A 202 -25.82 -45.81 -39.24
C PRO A 202 -25.09 -44.47 -39.37
N PHE A 203 -24.42 -44.28 -40.50
CA PHE A 203 -23.70 -43.04 -40.77
C PHE A 203 -24.69 -41.94 -41.14
N HIS A 204 -24.58 -40.78 -40.47
CA HIS A 204 -25.31 -39.57 -40.82
C HIS A 204 -24.31 -38.45 -41.07
N ALA A 205 -24.46 -37.73 -42.18
CA ALA A 205 -23.58 -36.62 -42.55
C ALA A 205 -23.65 -35.46 -41.53
N THR A 206 -24.78 -35.29 -40.86
CA THR A 206 -24.93 -34.36 -39.74
C THR A 206 -25.35 -35.11 -38.47
N PRO A 207 -24.64 -34.92 -37.34
CA PRO A 207 -25.01 -35.57 -36.09
C PRO A 207 -26.37 -35.04 -35.63
N ARG A 208 -27.34 -35.94 -35.46
CA ARG A 208 -28.74 -35.61 -35.16
C ARG A 208 -29.39 -34.76 -36.27
N GLY A 209 -29.00 -34.95 -37.54
CA GLY A 209 -29.75 -34.42 -38.69
C GLY A 209 -31.11 -35.07 -38.83
N PHE A 210 -32.03 -34.41 -39.54
CA PHE A 210 -33.31 -35.00 -39.97
C PHE A 210 -33.20 -35.70 -41.35
N ILE A 211 -31.99 -35.67 -41.94
CA ILE A 211 -31.61 -36.23 -43.24
C ILE A 211 -30.42 -37.15 -43.00
#